data_AF-A0A914TUI7-F1
#
_entry.id   AF-A0A914TUI7-F1
#
_cell.length_a   1.000
_cell.length_b   1.000
_cell.length_c   1.000
_cell.angle_alpha   90.00
_cell.angle_beta   90.00
_cell.angle_gamma   90.00
#
_symmetry.space_group_name_H-M   'P 1'
#
loop_
_entity.id
_entity.type
_entity.pdbx_description
1 polymer ?
#
loop_
_entity_poly.entity_id
_entity_poly.type
_entity_poly.pdbx_seq_one_letter_code
_entity_poly.pdbx_strand_id
1 'polypeptide(L)'
;MRSPISCLPANNRPNLGIDKPAGDVYNFDANKHSWESAANQDRAIHSVIYDHEKKTLRVLDQLLLPHDTVFIEILSVDDAFNIIKKMQVRGAPLIATVGTLGLGIELDKKGPKNYGELLKFIDDCCEKLIASRPTAINLRNAILNIQKIIDNDRNESPNNALRLIERIQNAAFQWFLNEKSENDLLLKNATICVESNYGNDEMLTVMTVCNTGSLATSSHGTALGVIRQLHFR
;
A
#
# COMPACT_ATOMS: atom_id res chain seq x y z
N MET A 1 -34.52 4.02 -29.98
CA MET A 1 -33.91 5.36 -30.05
C MET A 1 -34.07 6.02 -28.69
N ARG A 2 -33.00 6.19 -27.92
CA ARG A 2 -33.01 6.93 -26.64
C ARG A 2 -32.70 8.39 -26.94
N SER A 3 -33.58 9.29 -26.52
CA SER A 3 -33.36 10.74 -26.59
C SER A 3 -32.36 11.18 -25.50
N PRO A 4 -31.55 12.23 -25.70
CA PRO A 4 -30.56 12.67 -24.73
C PRO A 4 -31.22 13.43 -23.57
N ILE A 5 -30.79 13.19 -22.33
CA ILE A 5 -31.18 14.00 -21.17
C ILE A 5 -30.49 15.36 -21.31
N SER A 6 -31.29 16.40 -21.53
CA SER A 6 -30.87 17.79 -21.58
C SER A 6 -30.56 18.32 -20.18
N CYS A 7 -29.38 18.91 -19.99
CA CYS A 7 -29.05 19.69 -18.79
C CYS A 7 -30.01 20.88 -18.64
N LEU A 8 -30.58 21.05 -17.45
CA LEU A 8 -31.46 22.19 -17.11
C LEU A 8 -30.67 23.51 -17.02
N PRO A 9 -31.27 24.67 -17.33
CA PRO A 9 -30.61 25.97 -17.35
C PRO A 9 -30.36 26.55 -15.94
N ALA A 10 -29.32 27.38 -15.85
CA ALA A 10 -28.61 27.77 -14.62
C ALA A 10 -29.35 28.71 -13.63
N ASN A 11 -30.63 29.02 -13.80
CA ASN A 11 -31.25 30.17 -13.10
C ASN A 11 -32.20 29.85 -11.94
N ASN A 12 -32.29 28.60 -11.46
CA ASN A 12 -33.10 28.24 -10.28
C ASN A 12 -32.32 27.44 -9.24
N ARG A 13 -31.21 27.98 -8.70
CA ARG A 13 -30.67 27.48 -7.42
C ARG A 13 -31.23 28.32 -6.27
N PRO A 14 -31.74 27.71 -5.19
CA PRO A 14 -32.09 28.47 -3.99
C PRO A 14 -30.82 29.13 -3.44
N ASN A 15 -30.95 30.39 -3.05
CA ASN A 15 -29.89 31.17 -2.43
C ASN A 15 -29.61 30.61 -1.04
N LEU A 16 -28.72 29.62 -0.96
CA LEU A 16 -28.16 29.11 0.29
C LEU A 16 -27.24 30.22 0.81
N GLY A 17 -27.68 30.97 1.80
CA GLY A 17 -26.91 32.05 2.43
C GLY A 17 -25.61 31.51 3.04
N ILE A 18 -24.55 31.43 2.24
CA ILE A 18 -23.21 31.06 2.67
C ILE A 18 -22.41 32.35 2.82
N ASP A 19 -22.61 33.02 3.96
CA ASP A 19 -21.65 33.99 4.51
C ASP A 19 -20.94 33.33 5.71
N LYS A 20 -20.27 32.20 5.46
CA LYS A 20 -19.23 31.69 6.35
C LYS A 20 -17.97 31.45 5.53
N PRO A 21 -16.80 31.96 5.96
CA PRO A 21 -15.56 31.69 5.25
C PRO A 21 -15.29 30.18 5.28
N ALA A 22 -15.12 29.59 4.10
CA ALA A 22 -14.54 28.26 3.99
C ALA A 22 -13.11 28.32 4.53
N GLY A 23 -12.78 27.43 5.45
CA GLY A 23 -11.43 27.29 5.96
C GLY A 23 -11.32 27.56 7.46
N ASP A 24 -11.63 26.53 8.24
CA ASP A 24 -10.71 26.14 9.30
C ASP A 24 -10.24 24.73 8.96
N VAL A 25 -9.02 24.66 8.44
CA VAL A 25 -8.33 23.38 8.17
C VAL A 25 -7.94 22.82 9.52
N TYR A 26 -8.55 21.69 9.91
CA TYR A 26 -8.00 20.93 11.03
C TYR A 26 -6.60 20.47 10.64
N ASN A 27 -5.60 21.01 11.31
CA ASN A 27 -4.20 20.75 11.00
C ASN A 27 -3.84 19.37 11.55
N PHE A 28 -4.21 18.32 10.82
CA PHE A 28 -3.92 16.94 11.19
C PHE A 28 -2.41 16.72 11.21
N ASP A 29 -1.87 16.66 12.42
CA ASP A 29 -0.54 16.19 12.80
C ASP A 29 -0.59 14.69 13.10
N ALA A 30 0.01 13.84 12.27
CA ALA A 30 0.02 12.39 12.43
C ALA A 30 0.72 11.89 13.71
N ASN A 31 1.57 12.73 14.34
CA ASN A 31 2.26 12.39 15.59
C ASN A 31 1.42 12.71 16.83
N LYS A 32 0.50 13.69 16.74
CA LYS A 32 -0.42 14.07 17.84
C LYS A 32 -1.82 13.49 17.70
N HIS A 33 -2.26 13.27 16.47
CA HIS A 33 -3.47 12.55 16.09
C HIS A 33 -3.14 11.13 15.64
N SER A 34 -2.01 10.60 16.15
CA SER A 34 -1.74 9.17 16.16
C SER A 34 -2.98 8.47 16.71
N TRP A 35 -3.60 7.72 15.81
CA TRP A 35 -4.84 6.96 15.89
C TRP A 35 -4.78 5.78 16.90
N GLU A 36 -3.63 5.57 17.53
CA GLU A 36 -3.42 4.59 18.57
C GLU A 36 -3.16 5.30 19.89
N SER A 37 -4.16 5.29 20.78
CA SER A 37 -3.77 5.07 22.17
C SER A 37 -3.06 3.70 22.20
N ALA A 38 -2.01 3.56 23.01
CA ALA A 38 -1.28 2.29 23.13
C ALA A 38 -2.21 1.07 23.39
N ALA A 39 -3.43 1.31 23.89
CA ALA A 39 -4.46 0.30 24.11
C ALA A 39 -5.18 -0.23 22.83
N ASN A 40 -5.12 0.47 21.70
CA ASN A 40 -5.76 0.06 20.44
C ASN A 40 -4.81 -0.58 19.42
N GLN A 41 -3.49 -0.43 19.60
CA GLN A 41 -2.45 -1.15 18.83
C GLN A 41 -2.64 -2.67 18.95
N ASP A 42 -2.97 -3.15 20.16
CA ASP A 42 -3.05 -4.58 20.48
C ASP A 42 -4.24 -5.33 19.84
N ARG A 43 -5.17 -4.63 19.16
CA ARG A 43 -6.35 -5.27 18.52
C ARG A 43 -6.34 -5.21 16.99
N ALA A 44 -5.38 -4.52 16.37
CA ALA A 44 -5.33 -4.40 14.93
C ALA A 44 -4.67 -5.63 14.29
N ILE A 45 -5.41 -6.34 13.42
CA ILE A 45 -4.82 -7.42 12.62
C ILE A 45 -3.95 -6.78 11.52
N HIS A 46 -2.64 -7.02 11.59
CA HIS A 46 -1.68 -6.63 10.57
C HIS A 46 -1.53 -7.72 9.50
N SER A 47 -1.62 -7.33 8.24
CA SER A 47 -1.46 -8.26 7.10
C SER A 47 -0.02 -8.63 6.81
N VAL A 48 0.91 -7.79 7.23
CA VAL A 48 2.34 -7.92 6.99
C VAL A 48 3.09 -7.52 8.25
N ILE A 49 4.06 -8.34 8.63
CA ILE A 49 4.99 -8.11 9.73
C ILE A 49 6.38 -8.18 9.12
N TYR A 50 7.03 -7.02 9.03
CA TYR A 50 8.39 -6.89 8.50
C TYR A 50 9.31 -6.36 9.59
N ASP A 51 10.37 -7.10 9.90
CA ASP A 51 11.47 -6.67 10.76
C ASP A 51 12.65 -6.29 9.87
N HIS A 52 12.95 -4.99 9.79
CA HIS A 52 14.02 -4.46 8.93
C HIS A 52 15.41 -4.84 9.43
N GLU A 53 15.62 -4.90 10.75
CA GLU A 53 16.93 -5.22 11.34
C GLU A 53 17.25 -6.70 11.18
N LYS A 54 16.27 -7.56 11.46
CA LYS A 54 16.41 -9.02 11.31
C LYS A 54 16.19 -9.50 9.87
N LYS A 55 15.71 -8.63 8.98
CA LYS A 55 15.30 -8.95 7.61
C LYS A 55 14.38 -10.19 7.60
N THR A 56 13.29 -10.11 8.35
CA THR A 56 12.28 -11.17 8.37
C THR A 56 10.94 -10.63 7.89
N LEU A 57 10.22 -11.44 7.13
CA LEU A 57 8.92 -11.10 6.56
C LEU A 57 7.92 -12.21 6.87
N ARG A 58 6.82 -11.85 7.52
CA ARG A 58 5.67 -12.73 7.73
C ARG A 58 4.41 -12.05 7.24
N VAL A 59 3.49 -12.82 6.67
CA VAL A 59 2.24 -12.31 6.09
C VAL A 59 1.06 -13.15 6.56
N LEU A 60 -0.07 -12.49 6.77
CA LEU A 60 -1.30 -13.16 7.20
C LEU A 60 -1.90 -13.98 6.05
N ASP A 61 -2.25 -15.24 6.31
CA ASP A 61 -3.03 -16.05 5.36
C ASP A 61 -4.50 -15.61 5.36
N GLN A 62 -4.87 -14.79 4.38
CA GLN A 62 -6.22 -14.25 4.28
C GLN A 62 -7.27 -15.28 3.84
N LEU A 63 -6.87 -16.49 3.41
CA LEU A 63 -7.83 -17.55 3.06
C LEU A 63 -8.45 -18.20 4.30
N LEU A 64 -7.77 -18.11 5.45
CA LEU A 64 -8.22 -18.72 6.70
C LEU A 64 -9.09 -17.78 7.54
N LEU A 65 -9.09 -16.48 7.21
CA LEU A 65 -9.97 -15.52 7.86
C LEU A 65 -11.45 -15.77 7.52
N PRO A 66 -12.38 -15.51 8.46
CA PRO A 66 -12.15 -14.97 9.80
C PRO A 66 -11.91 -16.04 10.88
N HIS A 67 -11.84 -17.32 10.51
CA HIS A 67 -11.84 -18.43 11.46
C HIS A 67 -10.50 -18.64 12.13
N ASP A 68 -9.40 -18.48 11.40
CA ASP A 68 -8.04 -18.62 11.92
C ASP A 68 -7.16 -17.43 11.53
N THR A 69 -6.18 -17.14 12.38
CA THR A 69 -5.18 -16.08 12.17
C THR A 69 -3.79 -16.74 12.13
N VAL A 70 -3.33 -17.10 10.93
CA VAL A 70 -2.07 -17.80 10.72
C VAL A 70 -1.14 -16.94 9.86
N PHE A 71 0.13 -16.87 10.27
CA PHE A 71 1.16 -16.13 9.53
C PHE A 71 2.07 -17.09 8.77
N ILE A 72 2.33 -16.76 7.51
CA ILE A 72 3.25 -17.46 6.62
C ILE A 72 4.57 -16.70 6.60
N GLU A 73 5.68 -17.40 6.81
CA GLU A 73 7.02 -16.83 6.67
C GLU A 73 7.41 -16.77 5.19
N ILE A 74 7.95 -15.63 4.76
CA ILE A 74 8.41 -15.41 3.39
C ILE A 74 9.93 -15.40 3.41
N LEU A 75 10.52 -16.46 2.85
CA LEU A 75 11.96 -16.70 2.87
C LEU A 75 12.61 -16.47 1.51
N SER A 76 11.81 -16.35 0.46
CA SER A 76 12.26 -16.25 -0.93
C SER A 76 11.26 -15.51 -1.83
N VAL A 77 11.71 -15.15 -3.03
CA VAL A 77 10.83 -14.67 -4.12
C VAL A 77 9.79 -15.73 -4.51
N ASP A 78 10.12 -17.01 -4.37
CA ASP A 78 9.22 -18.11 -4.70
C ASP A 78 8.06 -18.21 -3.71
N ASP A 79 8.32 -17.99 -2.43
CA ASP A 79 7.28 -17.90 -1.40
C ASP A 79 6.34 -16.73 -1.69
N ALA A 80 6.90 -15.54 -1.93
CA ALA A 80 6.13 -14.34 -2.26
C ALA A 80 5.28 -14.54 -3.53
N PHE A 81 5.86 -15.15 -4.58
CA PHE A 81 5.13 -15.48 -5.80
C PHE A 81 3.94 -16.41 -5.50
N ASN A 82 4.17 -17.49 -4.76
CA ASN A 82 3.17 -18.52 -4.50
C ASN A 82 2.00 -17.98 -3.69
N ILE A 83 2.27 -17.25 -2.61
CA ILE A 83 1.21 -16.71 -1.74
C ILE A 83 0.41 -15.58 -2.41
N ILE A 84 1.05 -14.76 -3.27
CA ILE A 84 0.34 -13.78 -4.11
C ILE A 84 -0.52 -14.49 -5.15
N LYS A 85 0.01 -15.51 -5.83
CA LYS A 85 -0.71 -16.29 -6.85
C LYS A 85 -1.93 -17.00 -6.29
N LYS A 86 -1.80 -17.60 -5.10
CA LYS A 86 -2.86 -18.32 -4.38
C LYS A 86 -3.85 -17.38 -3.66
N MET A 87 -3.61 -16.07 -3.70
CA MET A 87 -4.42 -15.06 -3.02
C MET A 87 -4.48 -15.20 -1.49
N GLN A 88 -3.49 -15.87 -0.88
CA GLN A 88 -3.25 -15.82 0.56
C GLN A 88 -2.90 -14.39 0.99
N VAL A 89 -2.23 -13.64 0.09
CA VAL A 89 -2.11 -12.19 0.16
C VAL A 89 -2.85 -11.55 -1.01
N ARG A 90 -3.68 -10.55 -0.72
CA ARG A 90 -4.45 -9.79 -1.72
C ARG A 90 -4.67 -8.34 -1.29
N GLY A 91 -5.02 -7.49 -2.26
CA GLY A 91 -5.00 -6.04 -2.12
C GLY A 91 -3.82 -5.46 -2.89
N ALA A 92 -4.08 -4.54 -3.82
CA ALA A 92 -3.05 -4.08 -4.75
C ALA A 92 -1.82 -3.47 -4.03
N PRO A 93 -1.98 -2.62 -3.01
CA PRO A 93 -0.85 -2.10 -2.24
C PRO A 93 -0.08 -3.20 -1.51
N LEU A 94 -0.78 -4.08 -0.79
CA LEU A 94 -0.15 -5.17 -0.03
C LEU A 94 0.62 -6.16 -0.92
N ILE A 95 0.08 -6.51 -2.10
CA ILE A 95 0.77 -7.37 -3.07
C ILE A 95 2.11 -6.75 -3.51
N ALA A 96 2.14 -5.43 -3.75
CA ALA A 96 3.36 -4.74 -4.15
C ALA A 96 4.40 -4.76 -3.02
N THR A 97 3.99 -4.40 -1.80
CA THR A 97 4.83 -4.43 -0.59
C THR A 97 5.42 -5.81 -0.35
N VAL A 98 4.61 -6.87 -0.40
CA VAL A 98 5.09 -8.25 -0.16
C VAL A 98 6.04 -8.72 -1.27
N GLY A 99 5.75 -8.37 -2.52
CA GLY A 99 6.62 -8.71 -3.65
C GLY A 99 8.01 -8.06 -3.55
N THR A 100 8.08 -6.76 -3.24
CA THR A 100 9.35 -6.04 -3.13
C THR A 100 10.15 -6.44 -1.90
N LEU A 101 9.50 -6.59 -0.73
CA LEU A 101 10.18 -7.07 0.47
C LEU A 101 10.67 -8.51 0.28
N GLY A 102 9.90 -9.38 -0.36
CA GLY A 102 10.31 -10.75 -0.68
C GLY A 102 11.56 -10.81 -1.56
N LEU A 103 11.71 -9.89 -2.53
CA LEU A 103 12.94 -9.73 -3.30
C LEU A 103 14.11 -9.27 -2.41
N GLY A 104 13.90 -8.30 -1.52
CA GLY A 104 14.92 -7.85 -0.57
C GLY A 104 15.44 -8.97 0.35
N ILE A 105 14.54 -9.85 0.81
CA ILE A 105 14.84 -11.04 1.63
C ILE A 105 15.68 -12.05 0.85
N GLU A 106 15.29 -12.37 -0.39
CA GLU A 106 16.02 -13.31 -1.25
C GLU A 106 17.45 -12.83 -1.53
N LEU A 107 17.61 -11.52 -1.77
CA LEU A 107 18.91 -10.90 -2.02
C LEU A 107 19.82 -10.88 -0.79
N ASP A 108 19.25 -10.89 0.42
CA ASP A 108 20.04 -10.99 1.65
C ASP A 108 20.76 -12.34 1.78
N LYS A 109 20.08 -13.41 1.36
CA LYS A 109 20.55 -14.79 1.52
C LYS A 109 21.52 -15.21 0.43
N LYS A 110 21.38 -14.66 -0.78
CA LYS A 110 22.28 -14.97 -1.89
C LYS A 110 23.51 -14.08 -1.80
N GLY A 111 24.53 -14.60 -1.12
CA GLY A 111 25.88 -14.03 -1.05
C GLY A 111 26.50 -13.71 -2.41
N PRO A 112 27.74 -13.21 -2.45
CA PRO A 112 28.26 -12.40 -3.55
C PRO A 112 28.32 -13.18 -4.87
N LYS A 113 27.38 -12.88 -5.76
CA LYS A 113 27.50 -13.13 -7.19
C LYS A 113 28.42 -12.06 -7.80
N ASN A 114 29.07 -12.39 -8.93
CA ASN A 114 29.60 -11.30 -9.75
C ASN A 114 28.43 -10.42 -10.23
N TYR A 115 28.73 -9.15 -10.54
CA TYR A 115 27.70 -8.15 -10.81
C TYR A 115 26.74 -8.56 -11.94
N GLY A 116 27.25 -9.19 -13.01
CA GLY A 116 26.42 -9.66 -14.13
C GLY A 116 25.44 -10.77 -13.76
N GLU A 117 25.88 -11.76 -12.98
CA GLU A 117 25.02 -12.83 -12.47
C GLU A 117 23.96 -12.32 -11.48
N LEU A 118 24.30 -11.31 -10.68
CA LEU A 118 23.36 -10.64 -9.80
C LEU A 118 22.26 -9.95 -10.60
N LEU A 119 22.61 -9.19 -11.64
CA LEU A 119 21.64 -8.52 -12.51
C LEU A 119 20.65 -9.50 -13.13
N LYS A 120 21.15 -10.55 -13.77
CA LYS A 120 20.29 -11.58 -14.39
C LYS A 120 19.34 -12.20 -13.36
N PHE A 121 19.85 -12.47 -12.16
CA PHE A 121 19.05 -13.03 -11.09
C PHE A 121 17.92 -12.10 -10.62
N ILE A 122 18.21 -10.81 -10.49
CA ILE A 122 17.18 -9.82 -10.11
C ILE A 122 16.12 -9.71 -11.21
N ASP A 123 16.54 -9.70 -12.48
CA ASP A 123 15.63 -9.65 -13.63
C ASP A 123 14.69 -10.87 -13.63
N ASP A 124 15.23 -12.08 -13.47
CA ASP A 124 14.43 -13.32 -13.37
C ASP A 124 13.42 -13.26 -12.20
N CYS A 125 13.83 -12.74 -11.04
CA CYS A 125 12.96 -12.55 -9.88
C CYS A 125 11.84 -11.54 -10.15
N CYS A 126 12.16 -10.42 -10.79
CA CYS A 126 11.22 -9.37 -11.14
C CYS A 126 10.15 -9.89 -12.12
N GLU A 127 10.55 -10.61 -13.16
CA GLU A 127 9.63 -11.24 -14.12
C GLU A 127 8.70 -12.24 -13.44
N LYS A 128 9.26 -13.09 -12.57
CA LYS A 128 8.48 -14.06 -11.79
C LYS A 128 7.42 -13.36 -10.94
N LEU A 129 7.80 -12.33 -10.17
CA LEU A 129 6.87 -11.58 -9.34
C LEU A 129 5.73 -10.96 -10.16
N ILE A 130 6.02 -10.34 -11.31
CA ILE A 130 4.99 -9.77 -12.19
C ILE A 130 4.01 -10.84 -12.69
N ALA A 131 4.51 -12.06 -12.98
CA ALA A 131 3.69 -13.17 -13.46
C ALA A 131 2.74 -13.76 -12.39
N SER A 132 2.95 -13.45 -11.10
CA SER A 132 2.08 -13.93 -10.01
C SER A 132 0.63 -13.47 -10.25
N ARG A 133 0.43 -12.18 -10.49
CA ARG A 133 -0.88 -11.57 -10.79
C ARG A 133 -0.70 -10.47 -11.84
N PRO A 134 -0.78 -10.79 -13.14
CA PRO A 134 -0.46 -9.86 -14.23
C PRO A 134 -1.49 -8.73 -14.44
N THR A 135 -2.34 -8.40 -13.47
CA THR A 135 -3.16 -7.18 -13.44
C THR A 135 -2.83 -6.29 -12.23
N ALA A 136 -1.91 -6.71 -11.35
CA ALA A 136 -1.49 -5.94 -10.19
C ALA A 136 -0.55 -4.78 -10.60
N ILE A 137 -1.14 -3.64 -10.96
CA ILE A 137 -0.40 -2.45 -11.41
C ILE A 137 0.56 -1.94 -10.33
N ASN A 138 0.16 -1.93 -9.05
CA ASN A 138 1.05 -1.52 -7.96
C ASN A 138 2.33 -2.36 -7.90
N LEU A 139 2.23 -3.68 -8.09
CA LEU A 139 3.41 -4.54 -8.13
C LEU A 139 4.30 -4.21 -9.32
N ARG A 140 3.71 -3.98 -10.50
CA ARG A 140 4.49 -3.54 -11.67
C ARG A 140 5.18 -2.20 -11.44
N ASN A 141 4.51 -1.23 -10.84
CA ASN A 141 5.11 0.07 -10.51
C ASN A 141 6.28 -0.09 -9.53
N ALA A 142 6.15 -0.97 -8.54
CA ALA A 142 7.20 -1.28 -7.58
C ALA A 142 8.42 -1.92 -8.25
N ILE A 143 8.20 -2.89 -9.14
CA ILE A 143 9.29 -3.53 -9.91
C ILE A 143 9.94 -2.55 -10.89
N LEU A 144 9.18 -1.67 -11.54
CA LEU A 144 9.72 -0.61 -12.39
C LEU A 144 10.61 0.37 -11.60
N ASN A 145 10.30 0.63 -10.32
CA ASN A 145 11.16 1.42 -9.45
C ASN A 145 12.52 0.73 -9.22
N ILE A 146 12.50 -0.58 -8.97
CA ILE A 146 13.72 -1.40 -8.81
C ILE A 146 14.54 -1.42 -10.10
N GLN A 147 13.91 -1.57 -11.26
CA GLN A 147 14.60 -1.53 -12.56
C GLN A 147 15.32 -0.20 -12.80
N LYS A 148 14.71 0.93 -12.42
CA LYS A 148 15.37 2.25 -12.48
C LYS A 148 16.61 2.32 -11.59
N ILE A 149 16.58 1.71 -10.41
CA ILE A 149 17.74 1.66 -9.51
C ILE A 149 18.86 0.85 -10.15
N ILE A 150 18.54 -0.28 -10.78
CA ILE A 150 19.50 -1.11 -11.51
C ILE A 150 20.14 -0.33 -12.66
N ASP A 151 19.33 0.37 -13.47
CA ASP A 151 19.82 1.14 -14.61
C ASP A 151 20.74 2.29 -14.17
N ASN A 152 20.40 2.97 -13.08
CA ASN A 152 21.26 4.00 -12.50
C ASN A 152 22.57 3.41 -11.96
N ASP A 153 22.50 2.26 -11.27
CA ASP A 153 23.67 1.61 -10.68
C ASP A 153 24.67 1.11 -11.74
N ARG A 154 24.18 0.64 -12.90
CA ARG A 154 24.99 0.21 -14.05
C ARG A 154 25.88 1.32 -14.63
N ASN A 155 25.48 2.58 -14.45
CA ASN A 155 26.23 3.74 -14.93
C ASN A 155 27.29 4.22 -13.93
N GLU A 156 27.34 3.65 -12.71
CA GLU A 156 28.33 3.99 -11.70
C GLU A 156 29.56 3.07 -11.75
N SER A 157 30.76 3.64 -11.63
CA SER A 157 32.02 2.89 -11.62
C SER A 157 32.75 3.04 -10.27
N PRO A 158 33.29 1.94 -9.69
CA PRO A 158 33.20 0.57 -10.18
C PRO A 158 31.82 -0.06 -9.88
N ASN A 159 31.46 -1.08 -10.66
CA ASN A 159 30.30 -1.92 -10.38
C ASN A 159 30.51 -2.66 -9.05
N ASN A 160 29.50 -2.62 -8.17
CA ASN A 160 29.56 -3.24 -6.86
C ASN A 160 28.25 -3.98 -6.55
N ALA A 161 28.34 -5.32 -6.46
CA ALA A 161 27.19 -6.18 -6.22
C ALA A 161 26.55 -5.95 -4.84
N LEU A 162 27.36 -5.72 -3.80
CA LEU A 162 26.86 -5.45 -2.45
C LEU A 162 26.12 -4.12 -2.38
N ARG A 163 26.67 -3.07 -3.01
CA ARG A 163 25.99 -1.75 -3.13
C ARG A 163 24.63 -1.89 -3.79
N LEU A 164 24.54 -2.67 -4.87
CA LEU A 164 23.27 -2.88 -5.57
C LEU A 164 22.25 -3.63 -4.70
N ILE A 165 22.68 -4.68 -3.99
CA ILE A 165 21.83 -5.42 -3.04
C ILE A 165 21.29 -4.47 -1.96
N GLU A 166 22.16 -3.67 -1.33
CA GLU A 166 21.76 -2.71 -0.31
C GLU A 166 20.78 -1.68 -0.85
N ARG A 167 21.00 -1.15 -2.06
CA ARG A 167 20.09 -0.19 -2.71
C ARG A 167 18.71 -0.80 -2.95
N ILE A 168 18.62 -2.04 -3.41
CA ILE A 168 17.35 -2.73 -3.65
C ILE A 168 16.64 -3.04 -2.32
N GLN A 169 17.37 -3.51 -1.30
CA GLN A 169 16.81 -3.74 0.04
C GLN A 169 16.26 -2.45 0.65
N ASN A 170 17.01 -1.36 0.54
CA ASN A 170 16.55 -0.03 0.98
C ASN A 170 15.32 0.41 0.20
N ALA A 171 15.29 0.23 -1.13
CA ALA A 171 14.12 0.60 -1.93
C ALA A 171 12.87 -0.21 -1.58
N ALA A 172 13.02 -1.51 -1.31
CA ALA A 172 11.93 -2.35 -0.85
C ALA A 172 11.39 -1.88 0.51
N PHE A 173 12.28 -1.52 1.45
CA PHE A 173 11.89 -0.97 2.74
C PHE A 173 11.22 0.40 2.61
N GLN A 174 11.76 1.29 1.77
CA GLN A 174 11.15 2.59 1.49
C GLN A 174 9.78 2.44 0.84
N TRP A 175 9.59 1.45 -0.06
CA TRP A 175 8.28 1.16 -0.62
C TRP A 175 7.25 0.81 0.47
N PHE A 176 7.63 -0.03 1.43
CA PHE A 176 6.79 -0.39 2.57
C PHE A 176 6.43 0.84 3.44
N LEU A 177 7.42 1.70 3.74
CA LEU A 177 7.19 2.92 4.52
C LEU A 177 6.31 3.94 3.77
N ASN A 178 6.56 4.11 2.47
CA ASN A 178 5.83 5.06 1.63
C ASN A 178 4.37 4.62 1.45
N GLU A 179 4.09 3.32 1.34
CA GLU A 179 2.70 2.84 1.28
C GLU A 179 1.92 3.28 2.52
N LYS A 180 2.53 3.21 3.70
CA LYS A 180 1.91 3.67 4.95
C LYS A 180 1.66 5.18 4.94
N SER A 181 2.67 5.98 4.59
CA SER A 181 2.53 7.45 4.60
C SER A 181 1.58 7.97 3.51
N GLU A 182 1.59 7.37 2.33
CA GLU A 182 0.64 7.65 1.26
C GLU A 182 -0.79 7.25 1.65
N ASN A 183 -0.94 6.13 2.37
CA ASN A 183 -2.22 5.71 2.90
C ASN A 183 -2.77 6.72 3.91
N ASP A 184 -1.96 7.20 4.84
CA ASP A 184 -2.35 8.22 5.82
C ASP A 184 -2.77 9.54 5.13
N LEU A 185 -2.02 9.97 4.11
CA LEU A 185 -2.35 11.17 3.34
C LEU A 185 -3.65 11.00 2.55
N LEU A 186 -3.86 9.83 1.94
CA LEU A 186 -5.11 9.49 1.26
C LEU A 186 -6.29 9.59 2.22
N LEU A 187 -6.17 9.01 3.43
CA LEU A 187 -7.23 9.03 4.42
C LEU A 187 -7.56 10.45 4.88
N LYS A 188 -6.54 11.25 5.18
CA LYS A 188 -6.71 12.66 5.53
C LYS A 188 -7.48 13.41 4.44
N ASN A 189 -6.99 13.35 3.20
CA ASN A 189 -7.56 14.13 2.10
C ASN A 189 -8.97 13.66 1.72
N ALA A 190 -9.21 12.35 1.70
CA ALA A 190 -10.51 11.80 1.38
C ALA A 190 -11.56 12.10 2.47
N THR A 191 -11.16 12.04 3.75
CA THR A 191 -12.05 12.40 4.87
C THR A 191 -12.45 13.87 4.81
N ILE A 192 -11.47 14.78 4.63
CA ILE A 192 -11.73 16.22 4.43
C ILE A 192 -12.69 16.45 3.27
N CYS A 193 -12.51 15.74 2.16
CA CYS A 193 -13.39 15.87 1.00
C CYS A 193 -14.83 15.46 1.33
N VAL A 194 -15.04 14.34 2.03
CA VAL A 194 -16.38 13.91 2.43
C VAL A 194 -17.01 14.93 3.40
N GLU A 195 -16.28 15.36 4.42
CA GLU A 195 -16.76 16.32 5.41
C GLU A 195 -17.04 17.71 4.82
N SER A 196 -16.33 18.11 3.76
CA SER A 196 -16.61 19.38 3.08
C SER A 196 -17.92 19.35 2.28
N ASN A 197 -18.43 18.16 1.95
CA ASN A 197 -19.66 17.98 1.17
C ASN A 197 -20.89 17.63 2.02
N TYR A 198 -20.69 17.27 3.30
CA TYR A 198 -21.75 16.84 4.21
C TYR A 198 -21.57 17.45 5.60
N GLY A 199 -22.65 17.81 6.26
CA GLY A 199 -22.58 18.43 7.60
C GLY A 199 -21.93 17.51 8.63
N ASN A 200 -21.26 18.11 9.64
CA ASN A 200 -20.62 17.37 10.72
C ASN A 200 -21.61 16.58 11.61
N ASP A 201 -22.90 16.91 11.56
CA ASP A 201 -23.93 16.26 12.37
C ASP A 201 -24.81 15.27 11.57
N GLU A 202 -24.50 15.06 10.29
CA GLU A 202 -25.27 14.14 9.45
C GLU A 202 -24.75 12.70 9.55
N MET A 203 -25.67 11.76 9.78
CA MET A 203 -25.37 10.33 9.68
C MET A 203 -25.23 9.94 8.20
N LEU A 204 -24.04 9.50 7.82
CA LEU A 204 -23.76 9.07 6.46
C LEU A 204 -24.04 7.58 6.29
N THR A 205 -24.72 7.21 5.19
CA THR A 205 -24.80 5.82 4.73
C THR A 205 -23.84 5.64 3.57
N VAL A 206 -22.78 4.85 3.77
CA VAL A 206 -21.72 4.62 2.77
C VAL A 206 -21.77 3.18 2.27
N MET A 207 -21.75 3.01 0.94
CA MET A 207 -21.60 1.71 0.30
C MET A 207 -20.15 1.51 -0.15
N THR A 208 -19.60 0.33 0.12
CA THR A 208 -18.24 -0.08 -0.33
C THR A 208 -18.29 -1.48 -0.94
N VAL A 209 -17.24 -1.86 -1.65
CA VAL A 209 -17.11 -3.17 -2.29
C VAL A 209 -15.71 -3.74 -2.05
N CYS A 210 -15.63 -5.08 -1.97
CA CYS A 210 -14.41 -5.82 -1.63
C CYS A 210 -13.89 -5.48 -0.22
N ASN A 211 -12.64 -5.80 0.06
CA ASN A 211 -11.92 -5.38 1.24
C ASN A 211 -10.84 -4.36 0.85
N THR A 212 -10.93 -3.17 1.41
CA THR A 212 -10.00 -2.05 1.22
C THR A 212 -9.47 -1.53 2.55
N GLY A 213 -9.58 -2.32 3.63
CA GLY A 213 -9.02 -1.99 4.94
C GLY A 213 -7.58 -2.45 5.09
N SER A 214 -7.14 -2.56 6.34
CA SER A 214 -5.80 -3.03 6.72
C SER A 214 -5.44 -4.44 6.23
N LEU A 215 -6.45 -5.23 5.84
CA LEU A 215 -6.25 -6.51 5.19
C LEU A 215 -5.75 -6.40 3.72
N ALA A 216 -5.84 -5.23 3.09
CA ALA A 216 -5.46 -5.01 1.69
C ALA A 216 -4.27 -4.06 1.49
N THR A 217 -3.75 -3.49 2.57
CA THR A 217 -2.68 -2.48 2.62
C THR A 217 -1.63 -2.87 3.67
N SER A 218 -0.50 -2.17 3.72
CA SER A 218 0.43 -2.29 4.87
C SER A 218 0.00 -1.42 6.06
N SER A 219 -0.97 -0.51 5.85
CA SER A 219 -1.52 0.39 6.86
C SER A 219 -3.04 0.22 7.01
N HIS A 220 -3.77 1.29 7.33
CA HIS A 220 -5.20 1.35 7.66
C HIS A 220 -6.17 0.88 6.60
N GLY A 221 -5.82 1.08 5.34
CA GLY A 221 -6.69 0.85 4.19
C GLY A 221 -7.07 2.13 3.47
N THR A 222 -7.71 1.99 2.31
CA THR A 222 -8.15 3.12 1.48
C THR A 222 -9.61 3.45 1.76
N ALA A 223 -10.56 2.96 0.96
CA ALA A 223 -11.97 3.31 1.11
C ALA A 223 -12.55 2.89 2.48
N LEU A 224 -12.24 1.67 2.95
CA LEU A 224 -12.67 1.23 4.29
C LEU A 224 -11.95 2.02 5.40
N GLY A 225 -10.73 2.51 5.16
CA GLY A 225 -10.05 3.41 6.09
C GLY A 225 -10.80 4.74 6.21
N VAL A 226 -11.30 5.32 5.11
CA VAL A 226 -12.12 6.54 5.15
C VAL A 226 -13.42 6.30 5.91
N ILE A 227 -14.10 5.17 5.66
CA ILE A 227 -15.32 4.79 6.39
C ILE A 227 -15.04 4.67 7.89
N ARG A 228 -13.90 4.07 8.28
CA ARG A 228 -13.48 3.99 9.68
C ARG A 228 -13.26 5.39 10.28
N GLN A 229 -12.59 6.31 9.56
CA GLN A 229 -12.39 7.68 10.03
C GLN A 229 -13.72 8.40 10.27
N LEU A 230 -14.65 8.31 9.32
CA LEU A 230 -15.99 8.92 9.46
C LEU A 230 -16.81 8.29 10.60
N HIS A 231 -16.60 7.02 10.92
CA HIS A 231 -17.31 6.34 12.01
C HIS A 231 -16.84 6.78 13.41
N PHE A 232 -15.56 7.14 13.56
CA PHE A 232 -14.99 7.57 14.83
C PHE A 232 -15.15 9.08 15.12
N ARG A 233 -15.70 9.83 14.16
CA ARG A 233 -16.16 11.21 14.35
C ARG A 233 -17.30 11.26 15.37
#